data_AF-A0A957SH08-F1
#
_entry.id   AF-A0A957SH08-F1
#
_cell.length_a   1.000
_cell.length_b   1.000
_cell.length_c   1.000
_cell.angle_alpha   90.00
_cell.angle_beta   90.00
_cell.angle_gamma   90.00
#
_symmetry.space_group_name_H-M   'P 1'
#
loop_
_entity.id
_entity.type
_entity.pdbx_description
1 polymer ?
#
loop_
_entity_poly.entity_id
_entity_poly.type
_entity_poly.pdbx_seq_one_letter_code
_entity_poly.pdbx_strand_id
1 'polypeptide(L)'
;FFAFPTIDGSFAGNFIAPFRLIEQLTTVEATTALLEADFADLLAVAPSLPHQLVTFPVAHFFTTYTAPWFYGDKFVLLGDAVHGVTPFWGEGMNAAFEDSSVLDRYMKVLPDDLATAFNYYQAERKPNTDLLADLAKQNFIELRDGAGTLRVMARKLIERGLYHLFPQWWLPLNIMISHRLFSYKDAVARYAQQQRLARYAGIDFLIWLLMGWLALQRVANSLWLRWPKASSVESPYPQHKPTGAETPR
;
A
#
# COMPACT_ATOMS: atom_id res chain seq x y z
N PHE A 1 -0.59 9.30 -3.75
CA PHE A 1 0.87 9.46 -3.91
C PHE A 1 1.57 8.44 -3.00
N PHE A 2 2.63 7.79 -3.48
CA PHE A 2 3.50 6.91 -2.67
C PHE A 2 4.93 7.41 -2.79
N ALA A 3 5.70 7.40 -1.71
CA ALA A 3 7.11 7.79 -1.74
C ALA A 3 7.97 6.83 -0.91
N PHE A 4 9.17 6.56 -1.43
CA PHE A 4 10.16 5.71 -0.78
C PHE A 4 11.43 6.52 -0.52
N PRO A 5 12.05 6.37 0.67
CA PRO A 5 13.29 7.05 0.97
C PRO A 5 14.43 6.48 0.11
N THR A 6 15.34 7.35 -0.31
CA THR A 6 16.57 7.00 -1.03
C THR A 6 17.80 7.20 -0.15
N ILE A 7 18.93 6.63 -0.56
CA ILE A 7 20.17 6.62 0.23
C ILE A 7 20.72 8.02 0.52
N ASP A 8 20.47 8.96 -0.40
CA ASP A 8 20.89 10.36 -0.29
C ASP A 8 19.98 11.21 0.62
N GLY A 9 19.00 10.58 1.28
CA GLY A 9 18.04 11.27 2.15
C GLY A 9 16.88 11.95 1.42
N SER A 10 16.82 11.83 0.08
CA SER A 10 15.66 12.27 -0.69
C SER A 10 14.56 11.21 -0.72
N PHE A 11 13.49 11.47 -1.48
CA PHE A 11 12.37 10.56 -1.64
C PHE A 11 12.03 10.40 -3.13
N ALA A 12 11.87 9.17 -3.56
CA ALA A 12 11.36 8.84 -4.89
C ALA A 12 9.86 8.56 -4.81
N GLY A 13 9.07 9.39 -5.51
CA GLY A 13 7.61 9.35 -5.46
C GLY A 13 6.94 8.84 -6.73
N ASN A 14 5.76 8.24 -6.57
CA ASN A 14 4.85 7.89 -7.66
C ASN A 14 3.51 8.59 -7.44
N PHE A 15 3.12 9.41 -8.41
CA PHE A 15 1.77 9.96 -8.50
C PHE A 15 0.93 9.06 -9.40
N ILE A 16 -0.12 8.48 -8.83
CA ILE A 16 -0.99 7.51 -9.52
C ILE A 16 -2.39 8.09 -9.54
N ALA A 17 -2.91 8.31 -10.74
CA ALA A 17 -4.25 8.85 -10.96
C ALA A 17 -4.87 8.28 -12.25
N PRO A 18 -6.21 8.38 -12.42
CA PRO A 18 -6.86 8.02 -13.67
C PRO A 18 -6.32 8.85 -14.85
N PHE A 19 -6.29 8.27 -16.05
CA PHE A 19 -5.79 8.95 -17.26
C PHE A 19 -6.43 10.32 -17.49
N ARG A 20 -7.74 10.45 -17.29
CA ARG A 20 -8.46 11.73 -17.42
C ARG A 20 -7.85 12.84 -16.53
N LEU A 21 -7.34 12.50 -15.35
CA LEU A 21 -6.70 13.48 -14.46
C LEU A 21 -5.28 13.79 -14.94
N ILE A 22 -4.52 12.75 -15.31
CA ILE A 22 -3.15 12.90 -15.82
C ILE A 22 -3.11 13.76 -17.09
N GLU A 23 -4.07 13.60 -17.99
CA GLU A 23 -4.22 14.39 -19.22
C GLU A 23 -4.49 15.88 -18.95
N GLN A 24 -4.91 16.26 -17.73
CA GLN A 24 -5.09 17.67 -17.33
C GLN A 24 -3.80 18.29 -16.78
N LEU A 25 -2.79 17.50 -16.45
CA LEU A 25 -1.51 17.95 -15.89
C LEU A 25 -0.56 18.45 -16.99
N THR A 26 -1.02 19.38 -17.81
CA THR A 26 -0.27 19.87 -18.99
C THR A 26 0.62 21.06 -18.70
N THR A 27 0.29 21.87 -17.69
CA THR A 27 1.10 23.03 -17.28
C THR A 27 1.37 23.02 -15.79
N VAL A 28 2.42 23.74 -15.39
CA VAL A 28 2.84 23.86 -13.99
C VAL A 28 1.72 24.52 -13.17
N GLU A 29 1.04 25.51 -13.73
CA GLU A 29 -0.04 26.25 -13.06
C GLU A 29 -1.26 25.36 -12.82
N ALA A 30 -1.70 24.61 -13.84
CA ALA A 30 -2.83 23.69 -13.72
C ALA A 30 -2.54 22.57 -12.70
N THR A 31 -1.32 22.04 -12.74
CA THR A 31 -0.86 21.01 -11.80
C THR A 31 -0.74 21.56 -10.38
N THR A 32 -0.25 22.79 -10.20
CA THR A 32 -0.15 23.45 -8.90
C THR A 32 -1.54 23.64 -8.28
N ALA A 33 -2.51 24.17 -9.04
CA ALA A 33 -3.87 24.37 -8.56
C ALA A 33 -4.54 23.07 -8.10
N LEU A 34 -4.31 21.96 -8.83
CA LEU A 34 -4.81 20.64 -8.46
C LEU A 34 -4.15 20.12 -7.18
N LEU A 35 -2.83 20.24 -7.06
CA LEU A 35 -2.10 19.81 -5.86
C LEU A 35 -2.45 20.66 -4.64
N GLU A 36 -2.69 21.96 -4.79
CA GLU A 36 -3.16 22.82 -3.69
C GLU A 36 -4.55 22.41 -3.18
N ALA A 37 -5.44 21.95 -4.06
CA ALA A 37 -6.78 21.54 -3.68
C ALA A 37 -6.79 20.23 -2.89
N ASP A 38 -6.06 19.21 -3.36
CA ASP A 38 -6.16 17.84 -2.84
C ASP A 38 -4.94 17.39 -2.01
N PHE A 39 -3.80 18.07 -2.13
CA PHE A 39 -2.49 17.65 -1.60
C PHE A 39 -1.63 18.82 -1.09
N ALA A 40 -2.24 19.83 -0.46
CA ALA A 40 -1.55 21.04 -0.01
C ALA A 40 -0.36 20.76 0.94
N ASP A 41 -0.50 19.74 1.79
CA ASP A 41 0.54 19.27 2.70
C ASP A 41 1.74 18.68 1.94
N LEU A 42 1.50 17.89 0.90
CA LEU A 42 2.53 17.36 0.04
C LEU A 42 3.24 18.47 -0.74
N LEU A 43 2.50 19.43 -1.28
CA LEU A 43 3.07 20.55 -2.02
C LEU A 43 3.99 21.42 -1.15
N ALA A 44 3.62 21.62 0.12
CA ALA A 44 4.45 22.35 1.09
C ALA A 44 5.81 21.68 1.32
N VAL A 45 5.87 20.34 1.25
CA VAL A 45 7.11 19.57 1.45
C VAL A 45 7.87 19.34 0.13
N ALA A 46 7.16 19.28 -0.99
CA ALA A 46 7.71 19.01 -2.32
C ALA A 46 7.26 20.07 -3.35
N PRO A 47 7.75 21.32 -3.25
CA PRO A 47 7.29 22.43 -4.10
C PRO A 47 7.68 22.26 -5.58
N SER A 48 8.65 21.40 -5.89
CA SER A 48 9.06 21.08 -7.27
C SER A 48 8.14 20.06 -7.97
N LEU A 49 7.19 19.46 -7.24
CA LEU A 49 6.33 18.40 -7.76
C LEU A 49 5.51 18.81 -9.00
N PRO A 50 4.92 20.03 -9.09
CA PRO A 50 4.18 20.43 -10.28
C PRO A 50 5.04 20.40 -11.55
N HIS A 51 6.27 20.91 -11.48
CA HIS A 51 7.20 20.88 -12.60
C HIS A 51 7.59 19.44 -12.98
N GLN A 52 7.84 18.57 -11.99
CA GLN A 52 8.18 17.16 -12.24
C GLN A 52 7.04 16.40 -12.91
N LEU A 53 5.80 16.58 -12.46
CA LEU A 53 4.64 15.88 -13.02
C LEU A 53 4.34 16.27 -14.48
N VAL A 54 4.61 17.53 -14.85
CA VAL A 54 4.48 18.00 -16.24
C VAL A 54 5.62 17.49 -17.14
N THR A 55 6.81 17.32 -16.57
CA THR A 55 8.02 16.99 -17.35
C THR A 55 8.23 15.49 -17.50
N PHE A 56 7.87 14.69 -16.48
CA PHE A 56 8.15 13.26 -16.48
C PHE A 56 7.14 12.48 -17.33
N PRO A 57 7.61 11.48 -18.11
CA PRO A 57 6.73 10.69 -18.95
C PRO A 57 5.73 9.88 -18.12
N VAL A 58 4.51 9.78 -18.62
CA VAL A 58 3.45 8.99 -18.01
C VAL A 58 3.76 7.49 -18.19
N ALA A 59 3.75 6.75 -17.09
CA ALA A 59 3.90 5.30 -17.10
C ALA A 59 2.53 4.60 -17.13
N HIS A 60 2.46 3.45 -17.81
CA HIS A 60 1.27 2.60 -17.86
C HIS A 60 1.49 1.33 -17.05
N PHE A 61 0.53 0.99 -16.19
CA PHE A 61 0.52 -0.29 -15.49
C PHE A 61 -0.36 -1.28 -16.24
N PHE A 62 0.18 -2.47 -16.50
CA PHE A 62 -0.56 -3.59 -17.07
C PHE A 62 -0.38 -4.83 -16.20
N THR A 63 -1.28 -5.79 -16.36
CA THR A 63 -1.16 -7.10 -15.72
C THR A 63 -1.27 -8.17 -16.79
N THR A 64 -0.29 -9.06 -16.87
CA THR A 64 -0.28 -10.17 -17.83
C THR A 64 -0.54 -11.49 -17.13
N TYR A 65 -1.35 -12.33 -17.78
CA TYR A 65 -1.55 -13.73 -17.43
C TYR A 65 -1.17 -14.53 -18.66
N THR A 66 -0.04 -15.24 -18.60
CA THR A 66 0.49 -15.93 -19.78
C THR A 66 0.66 -17.42 -19.51
N ALA A 67 0.60 -18.20 -20.58
CA ALA A 67 1.02 -19.59 -20.69
C ALA A 67 1.06 -19.97 -22.19
N PRO A 68 1.92 -20.92 -22.62
CA PRO A 68 2.99 -21.57 -21.85
C PRO A 68 4.20 -20.63 -21.62
N TRP A 69 5.02 -20.95 -20.62
CA TRP A 69 6.22 -20.19 -20.22
C TRP A 69 7.51 -20.74 -20.84
N PHE A 70 7.44 -21.85 -21.56
CA PHE A 70 8.60 -22.52 -22.14
C PHE A 70 8.22 -23.24 -23.44
N TYR A 71 9.22 -23.62 -24.22
CA TYR A 71 9.05 -24.45 -25.41
C TYR A 71 10.10 -25.55 -25.46
N GLY A 72 9.64 -26.79 -25.26
CA GLY A 72 10.51 -27.97 -25.17
C GLY A 72 11.61 -27.76 -24.13
N ASP A 73 12.84 -28.06 -24.54
CA ASP A 73 14.08 -27.83 -23.80
C ASP A 73 14.83 -26.56 -24.27
N LYS A 74 14.22 -25.72 -25.12
CA LYS A 74 14.93 -24.67 -25.87
C LYS A 74 14.96 -23.31 -25.18
N PHE A 75 13.85 -22.90 -24.59
CA PHE A 75 13.78 -21.66 -23.82
C PHE A 75 12.71 -21.75 -22.73
N VAL A 76 12.91 -20.95 -21.68
CA VAL A 76 11.99 -20.75 -20.55
C VAL A 76 11.98 -19.26 -20.20
N LEU A 77 10.82 -18.74 -19.81
CA LEU A 77 10.58 -17.36 -19.42
C LEU A 77 10.29 -17.28 -17.91
N LEU A 78 10.64 -16.16 -17.30
CA LEU A 78 10.46 -15.88 -15.87
C LEU A 78 10.25 -14.38 -15.61
N GLY A 79 9.78 -14.02 -14.41
CA GLY A 79 9.52 -12.64 -14.02
C GLY A 79 8.47 -11.94 -14.88
N ASP A 80 8.66 -10.64 -15.10
CA ASP A 80 7.70 -9.79 -15.83
C ASP A 80 7.39 -10.28 -17.26
N ALA A 81 8.27 -11.09 -17.87
CA ALA A 81 8.02 -11.69 -19.18
C ALA A 81 6.80 -12.64 -19.19
N VAL A 82 6.48 -13.25 -18.04
CA VAL A 82 5.36 -14.20 -17.90
C VAL A 82 4.26 -13.73 -16.95
N HIS A 83 4.58 -12.84 -16.01
CA HIS A 83 3.62 -12.31 -15.04
C HIS A 83 3.90 -10.85 -14.65
N GLY A 84 3.96 -9.94 -15.62
CA GLY A 84 3.95 -8.52 -15.31
C GLY A 84 2.75 -8.17 -14.43
N VAL A 85 2.98 -7.61 -13.24
CA VAL A 85 1.95 -7.25 -12.27
C VAL A 85 1.97 -5.77 -11.94
N THR A 86 0.80 -5.23 -11.62
CA THR A 86 0.72 -3.84 -11.14
C THR A 86 1.43 -3.68 -9.78
N PRO A 87 2.08 -2.54 -9.51
CA PRO A 87 3.00 -2.38 -8.37
C PRO A 87 2.28 -2.18 -7.03
N PHE A 88 0.99 -2.51 -6.94
CA PHE A 88 0.19 -2.22 -5.75
C PHE A 88 0.41 -3.22 -4.61
N TRP A 89 1.15 -4.31 -4.84
CA TRP A 89 1.57 -5.22 -3.75
C TRP A 89 3.07 -5.16 -3.46
N GLY A 90 3.87 -4.53 -4.33
CA GLY A 90 5.32 -4.38 -4.13
C GLY A 90 6.15 -5.66 -4.29
N GLU A 91 5.57 -6.75 -4.81
CA GLU A 91 6.22 -8.08 -4.83
C GLU A 91 6.70 -8.53 -6.22
N GLY A 92 6.59 -7.73 -7.29
CA GLY A 92 6.97 -8.16 -8.65
C GLY A 92 8.42 -8.66 -8.74
N MET A 93 9.37 -7.88 -8.20
CA MET A 93 10.78 -8.28 -8.13
C MET A 93 10.99 -9.53 -7.27
N ASN A 94 10.34 -9.61 -6.10
CA ASN A 94 10.48 -10.75 -5.19
C ASN A 94 9.93 -12.03 -5.83
N ALA A 95 8.79 -11.95 -6.52
CA ALA A 95 8.22 -13.07 -7.27
C ALA A 95 9.16 -13.54 -8.40
N ALA A 96 9.82 -12.61 -9.11
CA ALA A 96 10.81 -12.95 -10.14
C ALA A 96 12.07 -13.62 -9.58
N PHE A 97 12.52 -13.23 -8.38
CA PHE A 97 13.60 -13.94 -7.67
C PHE A 97 13.17 -15.32 -7.21
N GLU A 98 11.94 -15.47 -6.72
CA GLU A 98 11.39 -16.77 -6.35
C GLU A 98 11.27 -17.70 -7.57
N ASP A 99 10.88 -17.18 -8.74
CA ASP A 99 10.88 -17.95 -10.00
C ASP A 99 12.27 -18.48 -10.33
N SER A 100 13.28 -17.61 -10.22
CA SER A 100 14.68 -17.95 -10.51
C SER A 100 15.14 -19.10 -9.60
N SER A 101 14.78 -19.04 -8.31
CA SER A 101 15.12 -20.09 -7.34
C SER A 101 14.39 -21.41 -7.63
N VAL A 102 13.10 -21.37 -7.97
CA VAL A 102 12.32 -22.58 -8.27
C VAL A 102 12.78 -23.22 -9.59
N LEU A 103 13.09 -22.41 -10.61
CA LEU A 103 13.64 -22.88 -11.87
C LEU A 103 14.99 -23.58 -11.67
N ASP A 104 15.93 -22.94 -10.97
CA ASP A 104 17.25 -23.51 -10.64
C ASP A 104 17.11 -24.84 -9.88
N ARG A 105 16.19 -24.92 -8.92
CA ARG A 105 15.91 -26.15 -8.18
C ARG A 105 15.48 -27.29 -9.12
N TYR A 106 14.53 -27.06 -10.02
CA TYR A 106 14.06 -28.11 -10.93
C TYR A 106 15.12 -28.50 -11.96
N MET A 107 15.90 -27.55 -12.49
CA MET A 107 17.00 -27.85 -13.40
C MET A 107 18.11 -28.69 -12.73
N LYS A 108 18.36 -28.50 -11.43
CA LYS A 108 19.31 -29.33 -10.67
C LYS A 108 18.81 -30.74 -10.39
N VAL A 109 17.50 -30.91 -10.17
CA VAL A 109 16.89 -32.22 -9.93
C VAL A 109 16.77 -33.02 -11.24
N LEU A 110 16.58 -32.34 -12.36
CA LEU A 110 16.38 -32.93 -13.69
C LEU A 110 17.37 -32.35 -14.72
N PRO A 111 18.69 -32.55 -14.55
CA PRO A 111 19.69 -31.92 -15.41
C PRO A 111 19.65 -32.38 -16.87
N ASP A 112 19.21 -33.62 -17.10
CA ASP A 112 19.15 -34.23 -18.44
C ASP A 112 17.75 -34.15 -19.08
N ASP A 113 16.75 -33.59 -18.37
CA ASP A 113 15.36 -33.44 -18.85
C ASP A 113 14.80 -32.06 -18.51
N LEU A 114 15.37 -31.05 -19.19
CA LEU A 114 14.99 -29.65 -19.00
C LEU A 114 13.53 -29.37 -19.39
N ALA A 115 12.96 -30.08 -20.37
CA ALA A 115 11.57 -29.91 -20.75
C ALA A 115 10.63 -30.26 -19.59
N THR A 116 10.90 -31.37 -18.89
CA THR A 116 10.16 -31.74 -17.69
C THR A 116 10.45 -30.78 -16.53
N ALA A 117 11.69 -30.33 -16.36
CA ALA A 117 12.05 -29.34 -15.35
C ALA A 117 11.26 -28.02 -15.52
N PHE A 118 11.19 -27.49 -16.74
CA PHE A 118 10.45 -26.28 -17.07
C PHE A 118 8.94 -26.45 -16.86
N ASN A 119 8.40 -27.63 -17.18
CA ASN A 119 7.01 -27.96 -16.91
C ASN A 119 6.69 -27.92 -15.41
N TYR A 120 7.54 -28.51 -14.56
CA TYR A 120 7.36 -28.45 -13.11
C TYR A 120 7.49 -27.04 -12.55
N TYR A 121 8.47 -26.26 -13.03
CA TYR A 121 8.61 -24.86 -12.68
C TYR A 121 7.33 -24.07 -12.98
N GLN A 122 6.79 -24.16 -14.21
CA GLN A 122 5.56 -23.47 -14.59
C GLN A 122 4.37 -23.94 -13.73
N ALA A 123 4.22 -25.24 -13.53
CA ALA A 123 3.11 -25.81 -12.78
C ALA A 123 3.08 -25.33 -11.31
N GLU A 124 4.25 -25.12 -10.71
CA GLU A 124 4.38 -24.61 -9.34
C GLU A 124 4.19 -23.09 -9.26
N ARG A 125 4.82 -22.34 -10.18
CA ARG A 125 4.88 -20.88 -10.10
C ARG A 125 3.64 -20.19 -10.66
N LYS A 126 3.05 -20.68 -11.74
CA LYS A 126 1.92 -20.01 -12.39
C LYS A 126 0.73 -19.75 -11.46
N PRO A 127 0.24 -20.72 -10.65
CA PRO A 127 -0.85 -20.44 -9.72
C PRO A 127 -0.51 -19.36 -8.68
N ASN A 128 0.76 -19.28 -8.30
CA ASN A 128 1.25 -18.30 -7.33
C ASN A 128 1.30 -16.89 -7.94
N THR A 129 1.81 -16.75 -9.15
CA THR A 129 1.93 -15.46 -9.84
C THR A 129 0.57 -14.92 -10.30
N ASP A 130 -0.33 -15.81 -10.73
CA ASP A 130 -1.72 -15.43 -11.05
C ASP A 130 -2.45 -14.90 -9.80
N LEU A 131 -2.25 -15.53 -8.64
CA LEU A 131 -2.79 -15.03 -7.36
C LEU A 131 -2.17 -13.71 -6.94
N LEU A 132 -0.87 -13.51 -7.13
CA LEU A 132 -0.21 -12.23 -6.86
C LEU A 132 -0.80 -11.10 -7.73
N ALA A 133 -1.05 -11.37 -9.01
CA ALA A 133 -1.71 -10.43 -9.91
C ALA A 133 -3.10 -10.02 -9.41
N ASP A 134 -3.88 -10.98 -8.91
CA ASP A 134 -5.20 -10.72 -8.34
C ASP A 134 -5.12 -9.94 -7.02
N LEU A 135 -4.15 -10.26 -6.16
CA LEU A 135 -3.89 -9.53 -4.91
C LEU A 135 -3.51 -8.07 -5.18
N ALA A 136 -2.65 -7.82 -6.17
CA ALA A 136 -2.27 -6.46 -6.56
C ALA A 136 -3.49 -5.66 -7.04
N LYS A 137 -4.36 -6.25 -7.86
CA LYS A 137 -5.62 -5.63 -8.31
C LYS A 137 -6.56 -5.35 -7.14
N GLN A 138 -6.73 -6.29 -6.22
CA GLN A 138 -7.59 -6.11 -5.04
C GLN A 138 -7.04 -4.99 -4.14
N ASN A 139 -5.73 -4.93 -3.95
CA ASN A 139 -5.12 -3.89 -3.14
C ASN A 139 -5.22 -2.52 -3.79
N PHE A 140 -5.13 -2.43 -5.12
CA PHE A 140 -5.41 -1.18 -5.83
C PHE A 140 -6.82 -0.66 -5.53
N ILE A 141 -7.83 -1.55 -5.60
CA ILE A 141 -9.22 -1.20 -5.29
C ILE A 141 -9.35 -0.77 -3.82
N GLU A 142 -8.73 -1.50 -2.88
CA GLU A 142 -8.73 -1.11 -1.46
C GLU A 142 -8.06 0.25 -1.23
N LEU A 143 -6.96 0.55 -1.91
CA LEU A 143 -6.25 1.83 -1.81
C LEU A 143 -7.06 2.99 -2.42
N ARG A 144 -7.77 2.75 -3.52
CA ARG A 144 -8.59 3.76 -4.20
C ARG A 144 -9.89 4.05 -3.45
N ASP A 145 -10.64 3.02 -3.09
CA ASP A 145 -12.01 3.14 -2.59
C ASP A 145 -12.11 2.97 -1.06
N GLY A 146 -11.18 2.22 -0.48
CA GLY A 146 -11.22 1.80 0.93
C GLY A 146 -10.28 2.59 1.84
N ALA A 147 -9.27 3.28 1.30
CA ALA A 147 -8.32 4.04 2.09
C ALA A 147 -9.03 5.12 2.92
N GLY A 148 -8.72 5.19 4.21
CA GLY A 148 -9.34 6.17 5.11
C GLY A 148 -10.76 5.84 5.58
N THR A 149 -11.41 4.80 5.02
CA THR A 149 -12.75 4.39 5.44
C THR A 149 -12.73 3.78 6.85
N LEU A 150 -13.78 4.05 7.63
CA LEU A 150 -13.91 3.53 9.00
C LEU A 150 -13.88 2.00 9.05
N ARG A 151 -14.44 1.35 8.03
CA ARG A 151 -14.45 -0.11 7.93
C ARG A 151 -13.04 -0.68 7.77
N VAL A 152 -12.24 -0.14 6.84
CA VAL A 152 -10.87 -0.61 6.64
C VAL A 152 -10.01 -0.32 7.86
N MET A 153 -10.17 0.84 8.50
CA MET A 153 -9.49 1.18 9.75
C MET A 153 -9.85 0.22 10.89
N ALA A 154 -11.15 -0.01 11.12
CA ALA A 154 -11.63 -0.92 12.17
C ALA A 154 -11.15 -2.35 11.94
N ARG A 155 -11.25 -2.86 10.71
CA ARG A 155 -10.74 -4.19 10.33
C ARG A 155 -9.24 -4.29 10.60
N LYS A 156 -8.43 -3.32 10.14
CA LYS A 156 -6.97 -3.33 10.36
C LYS A 156 -6.61 -3.26 11.84
N LEU A 157 -7.37 -2.52 12.66
CA LEU A 157 -7.14 -2.45 14.11
C LEU A 157 -7.43 -3.78 14.78
N ILE A 158 -8.54 -4.43 14.43
CA ILE A 158 -8.91 -5.74 14.95
C ILE A 158 -7.92 -6.81 14.50
N GLU A 159 -7.54 -6.85 13.22
CA GLU A 159 -6.52 -7.79 12.71
C GLU A 159 -5.18 -7.64 13.41
N ARG A 160 -4.75 -6.39 13.70
CA ARG A 160 -3.55 -6.13 14.51
C ARG A 160 -3.71 -6.63 15.94
N GLY A 161 -4.86 -6.37 16.58
CA GLY A 161 -5.16 -6.87 17.92
C GLY A 161 -5.13 -8.40 17.98
N LEU A 162 -5.77 -9.07 17.03
CA LEU A 162 -5.78 -10.53 16.91
C LEU A 162 -4.36 -11.09 16.69
N TYR A 163 -3.54 -10.44 15.87
CA TYR A 163 -2.15 -10.83 15.68
C TYR A 163 -1.33 -10.68 16.98
N HIS A 164 -1.55 -9.62 17.76
CA HIS A 164 -0.86 -9.45 19.05
C HIS A 164 -1.30 -10.46 20.11
N LEU A 165 -2.58 -10.79 20.16
CA LEU A 165 -3.13 -11.74 21.14
C LEU A 165 -2.87 -13.21 20.75
N PHE A 166 -2.92 -13.52 19.46
CA PHE A 166 -2.84 -14.88 18.94
C PHE A 166 -1.88 -14.98 17.74
N PRO A 167 -0.59 -14.63 17.89
CA PRO A 167 0.36 -14.51 16.78
C PRO A 167 0.60 -15.80 16.00
N GLN A 168 0.37 -16.96 16.61
CA GLN A 168 0.51 -18.27 15.93
C GLN A 168 -0.74 -18.66 15.13
N TRP A 169 -1.90 -18.11 15.48
CA TRP A 169 -3.20 -18.52 14.93
C TRP A 169 -3.68 -17.51 13.89
N TRP A 170 -3.49 -16.22 14.15
CA TRP A 170 -3.94 -15.12 13.29
C TRP A 170 -2.74 -14.39 12.67
N LEU A 171 -2.36 -14.76 11.45
CA LEU A 171 -1.33 -14.06 10.68
C LEU A 171 -1.98 -13.17 9.61
N PRO A 172 -1.79 -11.85 9.66
CA PRO A 172 -2.18 -10.95 8.59
C PRO A 172 -1.56 -11.34 7.24
N LEU A 173 -2.32 -11.15 6.16
CA LEU A 173 -1.90 -11.54 4.81
C LEU A 173 -0.59 -10.86 4.38
N ASN A 174 -0.42 -9.58 4.72
CA ASN A 174 0.81 -8.84 4.41
C ASN A 174 2.04 -9.43 5.13
N ILE A 175 1.88 -9.97 6.34
CA ILE A 175 2.98 -10.61 7.06
C ILE A 175 3.33 -11.95 6.43
N MET A 176 2.32 -12.72 5.99
CA MET A 176 2.56 -14.00 5.33
C MET A 176 3.30 -13.85 4.01
N ILE A 177 3.00 -12.79 3.25
CA ILE A 177 3.62 -12.55 1.94
C ILE A 177 4.97 -11.84 2.08
N SER A 178 5.05 -10.70 2.78
CA SER A 178 6.24 -9.84 2.74
C SER A 178 7.29 -10.16 3.81
N HIS A 179 6.97 -10.99 4.81
CA HIS A 179 7.88 -11.26 5.94
C HIS A 179 8.08 -12.75 6.24
N ARG A 180 7.50 -13.63 5.43
CA ARG A 180 7.58 -15.09 5.59
C ARG A 180 7.73 -15.73 4.22
N LEU A 181 8.16 -17.00 4.19
CA LEU A 181 8.36 -17.77 2.97
C LEU A 181 7.11 -18.60 2.60
N PHE A 182 5.91 -18.06 2.83
CA PHE A 182 4.71 -18.73 2.34
C PHE A 182 4.65 -18.58 0.82
N SER A 183 4.26 -19.64 0.13
CA SER A 183 3.81 -19.47 -1.25
C SER A 183 2.58 -18.54 -1.26
N TYR A 184 2.41 -17.73 -2.31
CA TYR A 184 1.23 -16.86 -2.43
C TYR A 184 -0.07 -17.66 -2.32
N LYS A 185 -0.10 -18.87 -2.87
CA LYS A 185 -1.22 -19.81 -2.78
C LYS A 185 -1.54 -20.18 -1.33
N ASP A 186 -0.52 -20.56 -0.55
CA ASP A 186 -0.73 -20.97 0.85
C ASP A 186 -1.12 -19.78 1.73
N ALA A 187 -0.52 -18.61 1.49
CA ALA A 187 -0.87 -17.37 2.19
C ALA A 187 -2.35 -17.01 1.95
N VAL A 188 -2.81 -17.05 0.70
CA VAL A 188 -4.22 -16.79 0.35
C VAL A 188 -5.15 -17.83 0.93
N ALA A 189 -4.81 -19.13 0.85
CA ALA A 189 -5.62 -20.20 1.42
C ALA A 189 -5.77 -20.06 2.94
N ARG A 190 -4.66 -19.80 3.64
CA ARG A 190 -4.67 -19.54 5.08
C ARG A 190 -5.47 -18.30 5.43
N TYR A 191 -5.31 -17.21 4.69
CA TYR A 191 -6.09 -15.99 4.90
C TYR A 191 -7.60 -16.25 4.72
N ALA A 192 -8.00 -17.00 3.69
CA ALA A 192 -9.40 -17.37 3.49
C ALA A 192 -9.97 -18.21 4.64
N GLN A 193 -9.17 -19.13 5.20
CA GLN A 193 -9.56 -19.91 6.39
C GLN A 193 -9.73 -19.00 7.62
N GLN A 194 -8.79 -18.10 7.88
CA GLN A 194 -8.88 -17.13 8.99
C GLN A 194 -10.12 -16.25 8.86
N GLN A 195 -10.42 -15.75 7.66
CA GLN A 195 -11.62 -14.95 7.40
C GLN A 195 -12.92 -15.74 7.62
N ARG A 196 -12.97 -17.02 7.25
CA ARG A 196 -14.12 -17.89 7.55
C ARG A 196 -14.31 -18.07 9.06
N LEU A 197 -13.24 -18.35 9.78
CA LEU A 197 -13.28 -18.50 11.24
C LEU A 197 -13.70 -17.20 11.92
N ALA A 198 -13.20 -16.05 11.47
CA ALA A 198 -13.61 -14.75 11.97
C ALA A 198 -15.11 -14.47 11.81
N ARG A 199 -15.68 -14.86 10.66
CA ARG A 199 -17.12 -14.76 10.43
C ARG A 199 -17.91 -15.61 11.42
N TYR A 200 -17.50 -16.87 11.62
CA TYR A 200 -18.16 -17.75 12.60
C TYR A 200 -18.00 -17.29 14.04
N ALA A 201 -16.86 -16.70 14.38
CA ALA A 201 -16.59 -16.14 15.70
C ALA A 201 -17.25 -14.76 15.93
N GLY A 202 -17.99 -14.23 14.97
CA GLY A 202 -18.69 -12.95 15.10
C GLY A 202 -17.77 -11.72 15.05
N ILE A 203 -16.54 -11.84 14.53
CA ILE A 203 -15.59 -10.73 14.45
C ILE A 203 -16.13 -9.60 13.57
N ASP A 204 -16.94 -9.91 12.56
CA ASP A 204 -17.63 -8.90 11.76
C ASP A 204 -18.51 -7.98 12.62
N PHE A 205 -19.18 -8.51 13.65
CA PHE A 205 -19.96 -7.71 14.59
C PHE A 205 -19.05 -6.77 15.41
N LEU A 206 -17.87 -7.24 15.83
CA LEU A 206 -16.88 -6.40 16.50
C LEU A 206 -16.36 -5.28 15.58
N ILE A 207 -16.14 -5.57 14.30
CA ILE A 207 -15.78 -4.55 13.30
C ILE A 207 -16.88 -3.50 13.20
N TRP A 208 -18.16 -3.90 13.14
CA TRP A 208 -19.30 -2.97 13.12
C TRP A 208 -19.40 -2.10 14.38
N LEU A 209 -19.22 -2.69 15.58
CA LEU A 209 -19.21 -1.94 16.83
C LEU A 209 -18.08 -0.91 16.86
N LEU A 210 -16.87 -1.33 16.48
CA LEU A 210 -15.71 -0.45 16.43
C LEU A 210 -15.88 0.66 15.37
N MET A 211 -16.49 0.35 14.23
CA MET A 211 -16.87 1.36 13.24
C MET A 211 -17.82 2.41 13.83
N GLY A 212 -18.86 1.97 14.54
CA GLY A 212 -19.80 2.87 15.21
C GLY A 212 -19.11 3.76 16.25
N TRP A 213 -18.21 3.17 17.04
CA TRP A 213 -17.38 3.90 18.00
C TRP A 213 -16.49 4.96 17.34
N LEU A 214 -15.77 4.59 16.28
CA LEU A 214 -14.90 5.53 15.54
C LEU A 214 -15.72 6.64 14.87
N ALA A 215 -16.93 6.33 14.38
CA ALA A 215 -17.85 7.34 13.84
C ALA A 215 -18.28 8.34 14.92
N LEU A 216 -18.67 7.85 16.11
CA LEU A 216 -19.04 8.68 17.25
C LEU A 216 -17.87 9.57 17.69
N GLN A 217 -16.64 9.05 17.73
CA GLN A 217 -15.45 9.85 18.06
C GLN A 217 -15.21 10.96 17.03
N ARG A 218 -15.38 10.70 15.73
CA ARG A 218 -15.25 11.74 14.70
C ARG A 218 -16.28 12.84 14.88
N VAL A 219 -17.54 12.47 15.15
CA VAL A 219 -18.62 13.44 15.42
C VAL A 219 -18.33 14.24 16.68
N ALA A 220 -18.00 13.58 17.79
CA ALA A 220 -17.66 14.22 19.05
C ALA A 220 -16.49 15.20 18.88
N ASN A 221 -15.40 14.80 18.22
CA ASN A 221 -14.25 15.68 17.97
C ASN A 221 -14.61 16.88 17.09
N SER A 222 -15.43 16.69 16.06
CA SER A 222 -15.90 17.80 15.22
C SER A 222 -16.82 18.77 15.97
N LEU A 223 -17.62 18.29 16.92
CA LEU A 223 -18.45 19.11 17.80
C LEU A 223 -17.62 19.82 18.87
N TRP A 224 -16.58 19.16 19.39
CA TRP A 224 -15.66 19.71 20.39
C TRP A 224 -14.76 20.81 19.80
N LEU A 225 -14.28 20.62 18.56
CA LEU A 225 -13.58 21.65 17.77
C LEU A 225 -14.50 22.83 17.38
N ARG A 226 -15.82 22.62 17.34
CA ARG A 226 -16.83 23.65 17.09
C ARG A 226 -17.36 24.32 18.36
N TRP A 227 -17.01 23.80 19.54
CA TRP A 227 -17.38 24.45 20.79
C TRP A 227 -16.57 25.74 20.91
N PRO A 228 -17.20 26.92 21.07
CA PRO A 228 -16.45 28.15 21.27
C PRO A 228 -15.59 27.94 22.52
N LYS A 229 -14.25 27.99 22.36
CA LYS A 229 -13.37 28.14 23.51
C LYS A 229 -13.92 29.32 24.30
N ALA A 230 -14.42 29.06 25.50
CA ALA A 230 -14.94 30.10 26.38
C ALA A 230 -13.92 31.24 26.39
N SER A 231 -14.38 32.44 26.00
CA SER A 231 -13.57 33.65 26.01
C SER A 231 -12.83 33.71 27.35
N SER A 232 -11.51 33.80 27.26
CA SER A 232 -10.64 34.00 28.42
C SER A 232 -11.23 35.12 29.28
N VAL A 233 -11.64 34.77 30.49
CA VAL A 233 -11.99 35.73 31.54
C VAL A 233 -10.79 36.68 31.66
N GLU A 234 -11.02 37.97 31.40
CA GLU A 234 -10.02 39.01 31.64
C GLU A 234 -9.53 38.90 33.08
N SER A 235 -8.22 38.72 33.25
CA SER A 235 -7.57 38.77 34.55
C SER A 235 -7.78 40.17 35.16
N PRO A 236 -8.24 40.30 36.41
CA PRO A 236 -8.48 41.60 37.05
C PRO A 236 -7.19 42.29 37.50
N TYR A 237 -6.01 41.79 37.13
CA TYR A 237 -4.73 42.37 37.54
C TYR A 237 -4.15 43.30 36.46
N PRO A 238 -3.87 44.57 36.78
CA PRO A 238 -3.28 45.51 35.83
C PRO A 238 -1.88 45.05 35.42
N GLN A 239 -1.64 44.99 34.10
CA GLN A 239 -0.30 44.73 33.57
C GLN A 239 0.62 45.92 33.83
N HIS A 240 1.64 45.73 34.66
CA HIS A 240 2.73 46.69 34.80
C HIS A 240 3.55 46.74 33.50
N LYS A 241 3.60 47.91 32.86
CA LYS A 241 4.60 48.21 31.81
C LYS A 241 5.98 48.32 32.47
N PRO A 242 7.04 47.67 31.96
CA PRO A 242 8.39 48.01 32.35
C PRO A 242 8.78 49.33 31.69
N THR A 243 8.96 50.36 32.51
CA THR A 243 9.71 51.58 32.18
C THR A 243 11.17 51.23 31.90
N GLY A 244 11.76 51.94 30.94
CA GLY A 244 13.06 51.63 30.35
C GLY A 244 14.25 51.60 31.33
N ALA A 245 15.28 50.87 30.91
CA ALA A 245 16.62 51.01 31.42
C ALA A 245 17.55 51.24 30.22
N GLU A 246 18.08 52.46 30.16
CA GLU A 246 19.26 52.82 29.39
C GLU A 246 20.45 51.94 29.82
N THR A 247 21.22 51.45 28.87
CA THR A 247 22.56 50.90 29.12
C THR A 247 23.61 51.85 28.53
N PRO A 248 24.55 52.37 29.34
CA PRO A 248 25.62 53.22 28.83
C PRO A 248 26.86 52.41 28.38
N ARG A 249 27.40 52.88 27.26
CA ARG A 249 28.72 52.66 26.62
C ARG A 249 29.04 51.31 26.00
#